data_AF-A0A419HMM6-F1
#
_entry.id   AF-A0A419HMM6-F1
#
_cell.length_a   1.000
_cell.length_b   1.000
_cell.length_c   1.000
_cell.angle_alpha   90.00
_cell.angle_beta   90.00
_cell.angle_gamma   90.00
#
_symmetry.space_group_name_H-M   'P 1'
#
loop_
_entity.id
_entity.type
_entity.pdbx_description
1 polymer ?
#
loop_
_entity_poly.entity_id
_entity_poly.type
_entity_poly.pdbx_seq_one_letter_code
_entity_poly.pdbx_strand_id
1 'polypeptide(L)'
;MVPERDNGLPAGLLPLRREYTEAWRGFDRTEVRQYLDQLEAQVRRLIGDREAAATQIATLSRELESARAEVGKLKSRVDELLKPPERLEDLDERMQRTVQLAHARAEEVTQRAQVAAEKHWASSTEASTKLRERYHRLVEELDKQAEALHSEHESALNQTRAEVQRLTVEAAQRRELLDTEAERKRRKIERDFDTKITSERAAHEKLIADQRTASKNQAERRIAEATAEATRRVEEATAEAKRRLDEATTQAAQRTTAATRKVERLAEIREQARKNLAMADEVLGRSEGLLTALPAEKVIPSAARLVGGDEPGSPRAKAEPAEVESPTAPAAKPVQPSSPRPAGNGGTPNANGTKENGNVQGASQRQATGKPKP
;
A
#
# COMPACT_ATOMS: atom_id res chain seq x y z
N MET A 1 -56.25 -78.59 26.06
CA MET A 1 -57.41 -78.69 25.16
C MET A 1 -58.44 -79.57 25.83
N VAL A 2 -59.61 -79.02 26.14
CA VAL A 2 -60.81 -79.82 26.38
C VAL A 2 -61.55 -79.83 25.04
N PRO A 3 -61.88 -80.99 24.45
CA PRO A 3 -62.82 -80.99 23.34
C PRO A 3 -64.17 -80.53 23.89
N GLU A 4 -64.64 -79.38 23.41
CA GLU A 4 -65.99 -78.92 23.74
C GLU A 4 -66.97 -80.01 23.30
N ARG A 5 -67.89 -80.38 24.19
CA ARG A 5 -68.93 -81.33 23.83
C ARG A 5 -69.89 -80.59 22.92
N ASP A 6 -69.74 -80.82 21.62
CA ASP A 6 -70.82 -80.69 20.65
C ASP A 6 -71.96 -81.61 21.11
N ASN A 7 -72.77 -81.09 22.03
CA ASN A 7 -74.14 -81.53 22.26
C ASN A 7 -74.95 -81.11 21.03
N GLY A 8 -74.64 -81.75 19.90
CA GLY A 8 -75.41 -81.69 18.68
C GLY A 8 -76.80 -82.20 19.00
N LEU A 9 -77.68 -81.27 19.38
CA LEU A 9 -79.12 -81.46 19.36
C LEU A 9 -79.45 -82.14 18.02
N PRO A 10 -80.14 -83.30 18.02
CA PRO A 10 -80.67 -83.86 16.80
C PRO A 10 -81.78 -82.94 16.30
N ALA A 11 -81.39 -81.86 15.62
CA ALA A 11 -82.23 -80.89 14.91
C ALA A 11 -82.80 -81.53 13.64
N GLY A 12 -83.41 -82.70 13.82
CA GLY A 12 -84.00 -83.59 12.81
C GLY A 12 -85.47 -83.89 13.07
N LEU A 13 -86.07 -83.33 14.14
CA LEU A 13 -87.51 -83.11 14.23
C LEU A 13 -87.92 -81.99 13.26
N LEU A 14 -87.77 -82.28 11.96
CA LEU A 14 -88.35 -81.49 10.88
C LEU A 14 -89.86 -81.40 11.13
N PRO A 15 -90.48 -80.21 11.00
CA PRO A 15 -91.92 -80.08 11.15
C PRO A 15 -92.60 -80.96 10.10
N LEU A 16 -93.29 -82.00 10.59
CA LEU A 16 -94.14 -82.87 9.81
C LEU A 16 -95.08 -82.00 8.96
N ARG A 17 -94.91 -82.02 7.62
CA ARG A 17 -95.73 -81.19 6.71
C ARG A 17 -97.19 -81.57 6.89
N ARG A 18 -97.94 -80.69 7.58
CA ARG A 18 -99.32 -80.90 8.02
C ARG A 18 -100.30 -80.20 7.08
N GLU A 19 -99.95 -80.18 5.80
CA GLU A 19 -100.64 -79.57 4.69
C GLU A 19 -101.02 -80.70 3.73
N TYR A 20 -102.24 -81.22 3.86
CA TYR A 20 -102.82 -82.17 2.91
C TYR A 20 -103.66 -81.39 1.90
N THR A 21 -103.71 -81.81 0.64
CA THR A 21 -104.62 -81.23 -0.35
C THR A 21 -106.04 -81.74 -0.14
N GLU A 22 -107.02 -80.82 -0.23
CA GLU A 22 -108.44 -81.18 -0.18
C GLU A 22 -108.93 -81.58 -1.57
N ALA A 23 -109.23 -82.88 -1.74
CA ALA A 23 -110.00 -83.35 -2.88
C ALA A 23 -111.51 -83.13 -2.63
N TRP A 24 -112.32 -83.27 -3.68
CA TRP A 24 -113.77 -82.98 -3.68
C TRP A 24 -114.62 -83.71 -2.62
N ARG A 25 -114.07 -84.70 -1.89
CA ARG A 25 -114.68 -85.34 -0.72
C ARG A 25 -113.65 -85.65 0.40
N GLY A 26 -112.83 -84.66 0.75
CA GLY A 26 -111.85 -84.70 1.85
C GLY A 26 -110.41 -84.88 1.39
N PHE A 27 -109.48 -85.06 2.33
CA PHE A 27 -108.04 -85.17 2.07
C PHE A 27 -107.68 -86.32 1.11
N ASP A 28 -106.63 -86.13 0.30
CA ASP A 28 -106.15 -87.19 -0.59
C ASP A 28 -105.67 -88.42 0.22
N ARG A 29 -106.28 -89.58 -0.08
CA ARG A 29 -105.97 -90.86 0.56
C ARG A 29 -104.56 -91.37 0.23
N THR A 30 -103.94 -90.88 -0.84
CA THR A 30 -102.56 -91.21 -1.22
C THR A 30 -101.56 -90.41 -0.38
N GLU A 31 -101.75 -89.10 -0.23
CA GLU A 31 -100.95 -88.25 0.65
C GLU A 31 -101.00 -88.73 2.11
N VAL A 32 -102.20 -89.01 2.64
CA VAL A 32 -102.37 -89.47 4.03
C VAL A 32 -101.70 -90.84 4.26
N ARG A 33 -101.68 -91.73 3.26
CA ARG A 33 -100.94 -93.00 3.34
C ARG A 33 -99.43 -92.78 3.31
N GLN A 34 -98.93 -92.01 2.34
CA GLN A 34 -97.51 -91.66 2.25
C GLN A 34 -97.00 -91.01 3.55
N TYR A 35 -97.83 -90.18 4.19
CA TYR A 35 -97.53 -89.57 5.48
C TYR A 35 -97.50 -90.59 6.64
N LEU A 36 -98.43 -91.56 6.68
CA LEU A 36 -98.41 -92.63 7.67
C LEU A 36 -97.22 -93.59 7.47
N ASP A 37 -96.90 -93.95 6.22
CA ASP A 37 -95.73 -94.75 5.86
C ASP A 37 -94.43 -94.01 6.25
N GLN A 38 -94.40 -92.68 6.05
CA GLN A 38 -93.29 -91.82 6.45
C GLN A 38 -93.17 -91.69 7.98
N LEU A 39 -94.28 -91.60 8.72
CA LEU A 39 -94.29 -91.63 10.18
C LEU A 39 -93.81 -92.98 10.72
N GLU A 40 -94.27 -94.10 10.15
CA GLU A 40 -93.81 -95.42 10.58
C GLU A 40 -92.31 -95.59 10.29
N ALA A 41 -91.83 -95.13 9.13
CA ALA A 41 -90.40 -95.09 8.83
C ALA A 41 -89.61 -94.20 9.81
N GLN A 42 -90.17 -93.07 10.27
CA GLN A 42 -89.56 -92.23 11.31
C GLN A 42 -89.54 -92.92 12.68
N VAL A 43 -90.63 -93.58 13.10
CA VAL A 43 -90.68 -94.31 14.39
C VAL A 43 -89.71 -95.49 14.36
N ARG A 44 -89.63 -96.25 13.26
CA ARG A 44 -88.64 -97.33 13.08
C ARG A 44 -87.20 -96.79 13.13
N ARG A 45 -86.92 -95.62 12.55
CA ARG A 45 -85.62 -94.93 12.70
C ARG A 45 -85.35 -94.56 14.16
N LEU A 46 -86.26 -93.86 14.83
CA LEU A 46 -86.10 -93.47 16.24
C LEU A 46 -85.92 -94.66 17.20
N ILE A 47 -86.50 -95.82 16.90
CA ILE A 47 -86.25 -97.07 17.63
C ILE A 47 -84.81 -97.55 17.36
N GLY A 48 -84.37 -97.61 16.10
CA GLY A 48 -82.99 -97.95 15.73
C GLY A 48 -81.95 -96.99 16.32
N ASP A 49 -82.22 -95.68 16.30
CA ASP A 49 -81.38 -94.64 16.90
C ASP A 49 -81.32 -94.78 18.43
N ARG A 50 -82.43 -95.15 19.07
CA ARG A 50 -82.50 -95.45 20.51
C ARG A 50 -81.74 -96.74 20.86
N GLU A 51 -81.79 -97.77 20.03
CA GLU A 51 -81.06 -99.02 20.23
C GLU A 51 -79.54 -98.84 19.97
N ALA A 52 -79.18 -98.02 18.98
CA ALA A 52 -77.81 -97.56 18.76
C ALA A 52 -77.30 -96.75 19.97
N ALA A 53 -78.08 -95.78 20.48
CA ALA A 53 -77.73 -95.04 21.68
C ALA A 53 -77.63 -95.95 22.93
N ALA A 54 -78.52 -96.92 23.08
CA ALA A 54 -78.47 -97.88 24.19
C ALA A 54 -77.24 -98.78 24.13
N THR A 55 -76.82 -99.24 22.94
CA THR A 55 -75.58 -100.01 22.78
C THR A 55 -74.34 -99.16 23.00
N GLN A 56 -74.31 -97.90 22.55
CA GLN A 56 -73.25 -96.94 22.85
C GLN A 56 -73.12 -96.63 24.35
N ILE A 57 -74.25 -96.47 25.07
CA ILE A 57 -74.26 -96.31 26.53
C ILE A 57 -73.69 -97.57 27.21
N ALA A 58 -74.06 -98.77 26.72
CA ALA A 58 -73.59 -100.04 27.27
C ALA A 58 -72.12 -100.37 26.94
N THR A 59 -71.53 -99.83 25.86
CA THR A 59 -70.07 -99.90 25.63
C THR A 59 -69.33 -98.89 26.48
N LEU A 60 -69.78 -97.63 26.52
CA LEU A 60 -69.17 -96.59 27.35
C LEU A 60 -69.25 -96.90 28.85
N SER A 61 -70.29 -97.59 29.33
CA SER A 61 -70.34 -98.03 30.74
C SER A 61 -69.29 -99.10 31.04
N ARG A 62 -69.08 -100.05 30.13
CA ARG A 62 -68.02 -101.09 30.25
C ARG A 62 -66.62 -100.51 30.18
N GLU A 63 -66.40 -99.52 29.30
CA GLU A 63 -65.13 -98.79 29.22
C GLU A 63 -64.85 -97.99 30.51
N LEU A 64 -65.86 -97.31 31.06
CA LEU A 64 -65.76 -96.64 32.35
C LEU A 64 -65.53 -97.61 33.51
N GLU A 65 -66.11 -98.81 33.47
CA GLU A 65 -65.86 -99.87 34.46
C GLU A 65 -64.45 -100.45 34.34
N SER A 66 -63.92 -100.68 33.12
CA SER A 66 -62.52 -101.08 32.91
C SER A 66 -61.56 -100.01 33.41
N ALA A 67 -61.75 -98.75 33.00
CA ALA A 67 -60.92 -97.63 33.44
C ALA A 67 -60.98 -97.42 34.96
N ARG A 68 -62.14 -97.63 35.60
CA ARG A 68 -62.27 -97.62 37.08
C ARG A 68 -61.52 -98.80 37.73
N ALA A 69 -61.58 -99.99 37.15
CA ALA A 69 -60.84 -101.16 37.64
C ALA A 69 -59.32 -100.99 37.45
N GLU A 70 -58.88 -100.39 36.35
CA GLU A 70 -57.47 -100.03 36.08
C GLU A 70 -56.97 -98.95 37.04
N VAL A 71 -57.73 -97.86 37.25
CA VAL A 71 -57.42 -96.87 38.28
C VAL A 71 -57.42 -97.49 39.69
N GLY A 72 -58.27 -98.48 39.95
CA GLY A 72 -58.25 -99.29 41.17
C GLY A 72 -56.94 -100.07 41.35
N LYS A 73 -56.51 -100.82 40.32
CA LYS A 73 -55.24 -101.58 40.29
C LYS A 73 -54.02 -100.67 40.41
N LEU A 74 -54.03 -99.52 39.73
CA LEU A 74 -52.95 -98.53 39.79
C LEU A 74 -52.86 -97.89 41.18
N LYS A 75 -54.00 -97.59 41.81
CA LYS A 75 -54.04 -97.13 43.21
C LYS A 75 -53.54 -98.20 44.17
N SER A 76 -54.03 -99.44 44.10
CA SER A 76 -53.55 -100.50 44.98
C SER A 76 -52.06 -100.78 44.79
N ARG A 77 -51.52 -100.67 43.56
CA ARG A 77 -50.08 -100.78 43.31
C ARG A 77 -49.29 -99.58 43.84
N VAL A 78 -49.85 -98.37 43.85
CA VAL A 78 -49.26 -97.21 44.54
C VAL A 78 -49.30 -97.40 46.05
N ASP A 79 -50.41 -97.89 46.62
CA ASP A 79 -50.56 -98.15 48.05
C ASP A 79 -49.66 -99.31 48.53
N GLU A 80 -49.42 -100.33 47.70
CA GLU A 80 -48.37 -101.33 47.89
C GLU A 80 -46.98 -100.68 47.88
N LEU A 81 -46.67 -99.86 46.88
CA LEU A 81 -45.37 -99.18 46.78
C LEU A 81 -45.15 -98.16 47.91
N LEU A 82 -46.20 -97.61 48.53
CA LEU A 82 -46.11 -96.69 49.67
C LEU A 82 -45.80 -97.39 51.02
N LYS A 83 -45.92 -98.72 51.10
CA LYS A 83 -45.48 -99.48 52.27
C LYS A 83 -43.95 -99.50 52.39
N PRO A 84 -43.39 -99.62 53.60
CA PRO A 84 -41.99 -100.01 53.77
C PRO A 84 -41.71 -101.36 53.10
N PRO A 85 -40.53 -101.55 52.48
CA PRO A 85 -40.23 -102.80 51.76
C PRO A 85 -40.07 -103.98 52.73
N GLU A 86 -40.82 -105.05 52.47
CA GLU A 86 -40.73 -106.32 53.22
C GLU A 86 -39.68 -107.29 52.64
N ARG A 87 -39.09 -106.95 51.47
CA ARG A 87 -38.07 -107.74 50.76
C ARG A 87 -36.96 -106.85 50.17
N LEU A 88 -35.82 -107.48 49.88
CA LEU A 88 -34.66 -106.81 49.28
C LEU A 88 -34.85 -106.51 47.78
N GLU A 89 -35.58 -107.36 47.05
CA GLU A 89 -35.78 -107.24 45.59
C GLU A 89 -36.57 -105.97 45.22
N ASP A 90 -37.56 -105.59 46.04
CA ASP A 90 -38.33 -104.34 45.89
C ASP A 90 -37.46 -103.08 46.08
N LEU A 91 -36.33 -103.20 46.79
CA LEU A 91 -35.38 -102.11 47.00
C LEU A 91 -34.62 -101.79 45.71
N ASP A 92 -34.18 -102.81 44.98
CA ASP A 92 -33.47 -102.67 43.71
C ASP A 92 -34.40 -102.13 42.60
N GLU A 93 -35.64 -102.60 42.50
CA GLU A 93 -36.62 -102.00 41.57
C GLU A 93 -36.85 -100.51 41.88
N ARG A 94 -37.00 -100.15 43.16
CA ARG A 94 -37.19 -98.76 43.58
C ARG A 94 -35.95 -97.92 43.30
N MET A 95 -34.74 -98.45 43.52
CA MET A 95 -33.46 -97.79 43.24
C MET A 95 -33.26 -97.56 41.72
N GLN A 96 -33.58 -98.54 40.88
CA GLN A 96 -33.53 -98.37 39.42
C GLN A 96 -34.51 -97.29 38.95
N ARG A 97 -35.74 -97.27 39.49
CA ARG A 97 -36.75 -96.24 39.15
C ARG A 97 -36.38 -94.85 39.65
N THR A 98 -35.77 -94.70 40.85
CA THR A 98 -35.29 -93.39 41.31
C THR A 98 -34.08 -92.90 40.53
N VAL A 99 -33.17 -93.79 40.11
CA VAL A 99 -32.07 -93.46 39.19
C VAL A 99 -32.59 -93.01 37.82
N GLN A 100 -33.55 -93.73 37.23
CA GLN A 100 -34.20 -93.32 35.97
C GLN A 100 -34.89 -91.96 36.09
N LEU A 101 -35.63 -91.73 37.18
CA LEU A 101 -36.29 -90.44 37.45
C LEU A 101 -35.26 -89.31 37.67
N ALA A 102 -34.13 -89.60 38.32
CA ALA A 102 -33.04 -88.64 38.52
C ALA A 102 -32.35 -88.29 37.20
N HIS A 103 -32.13 -89.25 36.30
CA HIS A 103 -31.61 -89.00 34.95
C HIS A 103 -32.58 -88.16 34.12
N ALA A 104 -33.86 -88.55 34.03
CA ALA A 104 -34.87 -87.77 33.32
C ALA A 104 -35.00 -86.33 33.89
N ARG A 105 -34.90 -86.17 35.22
CA ARG A 105 -34.91 -84.84 35.84
C ARG A 105 -33.63 -84.05 35.62
N ALA A 106 -32.47 -84.71 35.51
CA ALA A 106 -31.22 -84.07 35.12
C ALA A 106 -31.26 -83.59 33.66
N GLU A 107 -31.82 -84.40 32.75
CA GLU A 107 -32.07 -84.04 31.36
C GLU A 107 -33.05 -82.85 31.24
N GLU A 108 -34.16 -82.86 31.99
CA GLU A 108 -35.04 -81.68 32.06
C GLU A 108 -34.30 -80.41 32.54
N VAL A 109 -33.40 -80.54 33.51
CA VAL A 109 -32.65 -79.40 34.07
C VAL A 109 -31.60 -78.90 33.09
N THR A 110 -30.86 -79.78 32.40
CA THR A 110 -29.88 -79.39 31.38
C THR A 110 -30.56 -78.80 30.15
N GLN A 111 -31.67 -79.37 29.67
CA GLN A 111 -32.45 -78.79 28.57
C GLN A 111 -33.01 -77.41 28.92
N ARG A 112 -33.57 -77.22 30.13
CA ARG A 112 -34.03 -75.89 30.59
C ARG A 112 -32.88 -74.90 30.72
N ALA A 113 -31.72 -75.34 31.19
CA ALA A 113 -30.51 -74.50 31.29
C ALA A 113 -29.95 -74.13 29.90
N GLN A 114 -29.94 -75.06 28.95
CA GLN A 114 -29.55 -74.82 27.55
C GLN A 114 -30.47 -73.79 26.89
N VAL A 115 -31.80 -74.01 26.93
CA VAL A 115 -32.78 -73.08 26.35
C VAL A 115 -32.75 -71.70 27.03
N ALA A 116 -32.44 -71.62 28.33
CA ALA A 116 -32.21 -70.35 29.01
C ALA A 116 -30.91 -69.67 28.54
N ALA A 117 -29.81 -70.42 28.46
CA ALA A 117 -28.53 -69.92 27.98
C ALA A 117 -28.63 -69.42 26.53
N GLU A 118 -29.24 -70.18 25.62
CA GLU A 118 -29.49 -69.81 24.22
C GLU A 118 -30.27 -68.49 24.12
N LYS A 119 -31.31 -68.30 24.93
CA LYS A 119 -32.06 -67.03 24.98
C LYS A 119 -31.21 -65.86 25.49
N HIS A 120 -30.32 -66.08 26.46
CA HIS A 120 -29.36 -65.08 26.91
C HIS A 120 -28.28 -64.78 25.87
N TRP A 121 -27.77 -65.78 25.15
CA TRP A 121 -26.83 -65.60 24.04
C TRP A 121 -27.47 -64.87 22.85
N ALA A 122 -28.71 -65.21 22.48
CA ALA A 122 -29.44 -64.56 21.40
C ALA A 122 -29.73 -63.08 21.72
N SER A 123 -30.27 -62.79 22.92
CA SER A 123 -30.52 -61.40 23.33
C SER A 123 -29.24 -60.58 23.53
N SER A 124 -28.16 -61.18 24.02
CA SER A 124 -26.84 -60.52 24.14
C SER A 124 -26.20 -60.24 22.78
N THR A 125 -26.27 -61.18 21.83
CA THR A 125 -25.76 -60.97 20.47
C THR A 125 -26.60 -59.96 19.70
N GLU A 126 -27.93 -59.97 19.84
CA GLU A 126 -28.84 -58.98 19.24
C GLU A 126 -28.61 -57.56 19.83
N ALA A 127 -28.39 -57.43 21.13
CA ALA A 127 -27.98 -56.16 21.73
C ALA A 127 -26.63 -55.69 21.18
N SER A 128 -25.68 -56.63 20.99
CA SER A 128 -24.35 -56.34 20.46
C SER A 128 -24.34 -55.98 18.97
N THR A 129 -25.22 -56.55 18.13
CA THR A 129 -25.37 -56.13 16.73
C THR A 129 -26.01 -54.76 16.63
N LYS A 130 -27.11 -54.52 17.33
CA LYS A 130 -27.76 -53.20 17.43
C LYS A 130 -26.81 -52.10 17.91
N LEU A 131 -25.89 -52.42 18.82
CA LEU A 131 -24.85 -51.49 19.27
C LEU A 131 -23.79 -51.22 18.19
N ARG A 132 -23.31 -52.26 17.49
CA ARG A 132 -22.36 -52.10 16.36
C ARG A 132 -22.98 -51.31 15.21
N GLU A 133 -24.24 -51.57 14.84
CA GLU A 133 -24.98 -50.80 13.83
C GLU A 133 -25.07 -49.31 14.19
N ARG A 134 -25.34 -49.00 15.46
CA ARG A 134 -25.38 -47.60 15.95
C ARG A 134 -24.01 -46.93 15.86
N TYR A 135 -22.94 -47.63 16.23
CA TYR A 135 -21.59 -47.09 16.06
C TYR A 135 -21.19 -46.93 14.59
N HIS A 136 -21.58 -47.86 13.71
CA HIS A 136 -21.32 -47.74 12.26
C HIS A 136 -22.01 -46.51 11.67
N ARG A 137 -23.30 -46.31 11.97
CA ARG A 137 -24.06 -45.12 11.55
C ARG A 137 -23.47 -43.83 12.11
N LEU A 138 -23.04 -43.82 13.38
CA LEU A 138 -22.39 -42.67 14.00
C LEU A 138 -21.03 -42.34 13.35
N VAL A 139 -20.22 -43.34 13.02
CA VAL A 139 -18.95 -43.13 12.30
C VAL A 139 -19.23 -42.58 10.90
N GLU A 140 -20.14 -43.19 10.14
CA GLU A 140 -20.58 -42.68 8.85
C GLU A 140 -21.12 -41.23 8.92
N GLU A 141 -21.86 -40.88 9.96
CA GLU A 141 -22.40 -39.51 10.17
C GLU A 141 -21.28 -38.50 10.48
N LEU A 142 -20.24 -38.91 11.22
CA LEU A 142 -19.06 -38.10 11.49
C LEU A 142 -18.16 -37.95 10.26
N ASP A 143 -17.98 -39.02 9.48
CA ASP A 143 -17.23 -38.98 8.22
C ASP A 143 -17.90 -38.03 7.21
N LYS A 144 -19.23 -38.14 7.04
CA LYS A 144 -20.03 -37.22 6.19
C LYS A 144 -19.96 -35.77 6.68
N GLN A 145 -19.89 -35.54 8.00
CA GLN A 145 -19.68 -34.20 8.56
C GLN A 145 -18.26 -33.67 8.32
N ALA A 146 -17.24 -34.52 8.39
CA ALA A 146 -15.86 -34.15 8.07
C ALA A 146 -15.68 -33.82 6.59
N GLU A 147 -16.26 -34.64 5.69
CA GLU A 147 -16.28 -34.37 4.24
C GLU A 147 -17.00 -33.05 3.92
N ALA A 148 -18.16 -32.79 4.53
CA ALA A 148 -18.88 -31.54 4.38
C ALA A 148 -18.02 -30.34 4.82
N LEU A 149 -17.49 -30.36 6.05
CA LEU A 149 -16.63 -29.29 6.58
C LEU A 149 -15.35 -29.06 5.77
N HIS A 150 -14.73 -30.13 5.24
CA HIS A 150 -13.60 -30.01 4.33
C HIS A 150 -14.02 -29.33 3.01
N SER A 151 -15.14 -29.75 2.40
CA SER A 151 -15.63 -29.15 1.16
C SER A 151 -16.02 -27.67 1.32
N GLU A 152 -16.65 -27.31 2.44
CA GLU A 152 -16.95 -25.92 2.81
C GLU A 152 -15.65 -25.12 2.97
N HIS A 153 -14.67 -25.65 3.72
CA HIS A 153 -13.40 -24.98 3.94
C HIS A 153 -12.59 -24.80 2.64
N GLU A 154 -12.52 -25.81 1.78
CA GLU A 154 -11.90 -25.68 0.46
C GLU A 154 -12.63 -24.65 -0.41
N SER A 155 -13.97 -24.61 -0.38
CA SER A 155 -14.74 -23.60 -1.12
C SER A 155 -14.43 -22.18 -0.64
N ALA A 156 -14.34 -21.97 0.69
CA ALA A 156 -14.02 -20.69 1.30
C ALA A 156 -12.56 -20.27 1.03
N LEU A 157 -11.61 -21.20 1.09
CA LEU A 157 -10.23 -20.96 0.69
C LEU A 157 -10.12 -20.60 -0.79
N ASN A 158 -10.89 -21.24 -1.67
CA ASN A 158 -10.85 -20.97 -3.11
C ASN A 158 -11.54 -19.64 -3.46
N GLN A 159 -12.63 -19.28 -2.77
CA GLN A 159 -13.26 -17.96 -2.86
C GLN A 159 -12.29 -16.85 -2.40
N THR A 160 -11.73 -16.96 -1.19
CA THR A 160 -10.78 -15.96 -0.67
C THR A 160 -9.50 -15.86 -1.51
N ARG A 161 -8.97 -16.97 -2.04
CA ARG A 161 -7.88 -16.95 -3.04
C ARG A 161 -8.26 -16.15 -4.29
N ALA A 162 -9.46 -16.37 -4.84
CA ALA A 162 -9.93 -15.65 -6.02
C ALA A 162 -10.17 -14.15 -5.75
N GLU A 163 -10.67 -13.79 -4.56
CA GLU A 163 -10.82 -12.39 -4.13
C GLU A 163 -9.47 -11.71 -3.94
N VAL A 164 -8.51 -12.34 -3.28
CA VAL A 164 -7.14 -11.82 -3.14
C VAL A 164 -6.47 -11.68 -4.51
N GLN A 165 -6.67 -12.61 -5.43
CA GLN A 165 -6.19 -12.49 -6.82
C GLN A 165 -6.82 -11.30 -7.54
N ARG A 166 -8.14 -11.08 -7.43
CA ARG A 166 -8.80 -9.89 -7.99
C ARG A 166 -8.24 -8.60 -7.38
N LEU A 167 -8.14 -8.52 -6.05
CA LEU A 167 -7.65 -7.33 -5.35
C LEU A 167 -6.18 -7.03 -5.66
N THR A 168 -5.32 -8.04 -5.84
CA THR A 168 -3.92 -7.83 -6.25
C THR A 168 -3.80 -7.37 -7.70
N VAL A 169 -4.61 -7.90 -8.62
CA VAL A 169 -4.68 -7.43 -10.02
C VAL A 169 -5.21 -5.99 -10.09
N GLU A 170 -6.29 -5.68 -9.39
CA GLU A 170 -6.81 -4.30 -9.31
C GLU A 170 -5.79 -3.35 -8.68
N ALA A 171 -5.06 -3.76 -7.64
CA ALA A 171 -4.04 -2.94 -7.00
C ALA A 171 -2.83 -2.70 -7.93
N ALA A 172 -2.44 -3.68 -8.75
CA ALA A 172 -1.42 -3.51 -9.78
C ALA A 172 -1.88 -2.51 -10.85
N GLN A 173 -3.10 -2.67 -11.39
CA GLN A 173 -3.69 -1.74 -12.37
C GLN A 173 -3.82 -0.31 -11.81
N ARG A 174 -4.26 -0.15 -10.56
CA ARG A 174 -4.34 1.17 -9.89
C ARG A 174 -2.96 1.82 -9.72
N ARG A 175 -1.90 1.04 -9.47
CA ARG A 175 -0.52 1.56 -9.44
C ARG A 175 -0.09 2.03 -10.83
N GLU A 176 -0.23 1.19 -11.86
CA GLU A 176 0.14 1.54 -13.24
C GLU A 176 -0.59 2.79 -13.75
N LEU A 177 -1.88 2.95 -13.41
CA LEU A 177 -2.64 4.16 -13.72
C LEU A 177 -2.09 5.40 -13.00
N LEU A 178 -1.75 5.30 -11.71
CA LEU A 178 -1.16 6.39 -10.94
C LEU A 178 0.26 6.74 -11.40
N ASP A 179 1.06 5.75 -11.76
CA ASP A 179 2.43 5.92 -12.27
C ASP A 179 2.42 6.56 -13.66
N THR A 180 1.57 6.08 -14.58
CA THR A 180 1.42 6.72 -15.90
C THR A 180 0.81 8.13 -15.82
N GLU A 181 -0.08 8.40 -14.86
CA GLU A 181 -0.50 9.77 -14.54
C GLU A 181 0.64 10.63 -13.99
N ALA A 182 1.45 10.10 -13.07
CA ALA A 182 2.59 10.80 -12.49
C ALA A 182 3.65 11.12 -13.55
N GLU A 183 3.93 10.20 -14.47
CA GLU A 183 4.77 10.45 -15.64
C GLU A 183 4.18 11.53 -16.55
N ARG A 184 2.89 11.45 -16.91
CA ARG A 184 2.23 12.48 -17.72
C ARG A 184 2.33 13.87 -17.08
N LYS A 185 2.20 13.95 -15.75
CA LYS A 185 2.37 15.18 -14.96
C LYS A 185 3.83 15.66 -14.97
N ARG A 186 4.81 14.78 -14.72
CA ARG A 186 6.26 15.09 -14.81
C ARG A 186 6.64 15.62 -16.20
N ARG A 187 6.35 14.85 -17.25
CA ARG A 187 6.63 15.22 -18.66
C ARG A 187 5.88 16.48 -19.09
N LYS A 188 4.80 16.89 -18.41
CA LYS A 188 4.17 18.20 -18.62
C LYS A 188 4.98 19.31 -17.94
N ILE A 189 5.26 19.17 -16.64
CA ILE A 189 6.04 20.15 -15.86
C ILE A 189 7.41 20.41 -16.50
N GLU A 190 8.07 19.37 -17.01
CA GLU A 190 9.33 19.43 -17.73
C GLU A 190 9.24 20.32 -18.99
N ARG A 191 8.27 20.05 -19.88
CA ARG A 191 8.01 20.91 -21.06
C ARG A 191 7.58 22.33 -20.71
N ASP A 192 6.74 22.49 -19.68
CA ASP A 192 6.29 23.78 -19.15
C ASP A 192 7.44 24.56 -18.46
N PHE A 193 8.53 23.89 -18.10
CA PHE A 193 9.76 24.49 -17.54
C PHE A 193 10.77 24.81 -18.65
N ASP A 194 11.02 23.88 -19.58
CA ASP A 194 11.90 24.10 -20.73
C ASP A 194 11.43 25.28 -21.60
N THR A 195 10.12 25.39 -21.83
CA THR A 195 9.52 26.53 -22.56
C THR A 195 9.69 27.86 -21.82
N LYS A 196 9.58 27.87 -20.48
CA LYS A 196 9.91 29.05 -19.66
C LYS A 196 11.39 29.41 -19.75
N ILE A 197 12.28 28.47 -19.44
CA ILE A 197 13.74 28.69 -19.44
C ILE A 197 14.24 29.11 -20.82
N THR A 198 13.71 28.56 -21.91
CA THR A 198 14.05 29.02 -23.27
C THR A 198 13.50 30.42 -23.57
N SER A 199 12.28 30.76 -23.16
CA SER A 199 11.75 32.12 -23.29
C SER A 199 12.52 33.16 -22.45
N GLU A 200 12.90 32.83 -21.22
CA GLU A 200 13.68 33.67 -20.32
C GLU A 200 15.10 33.88 -20.85
N ARG A 201 15.76 32.80 -21.32
CA ARG A 201 17.07 32.91 -22.00
C ARG A 201 16.98 33.82 -23.23
N ALA A 202 15.97 33.64 -24.09
CA ALA A 202 15.79 34.49 -25.27
C ALA A 202 15.45 35.95 -24.91
N ALA A 203 14.76 36.20 -23.80
CA ALA A 203 14.51 37.56 -23.30
C ALA A 203 15.78 38.21 -22.75
N HIS A 204 16.58 37.49 -21.96
CA HIS A 204 17.86 37.97 -21.45
C HIS A 204 18.91 38.17 -22.57
N GLU A 205 18.94 37.29 -23.57
CA GLU A 205 19.81 37.43 -24.74
C GLU A 205 19.47 38.69 -25.54
N LYS A 206 18.18 38.99 -25.75
CA LYS A 206 17.73 40.26 -26.33
C LYS A 206 18.16 41.45 -25.49
N LEU A 207 17.90 41.46 -24.18
CA LEU A 207 18.34 42.55 -23.30
C LEU A 207 19.86 42.78 -23.33
N ILE A 208 20.66 41.72 -23.42
CA ILE A 208 22.12 41.81 -23.56
C ILE A 208 22.51 42.35 -24.95
N ALA A 209 21.83 41.93 -26.03
CA ALA A 209 22.06 42.46 -27.37
C ALA A 209 21.66 43.94 -27.49
N ASP A 210 20.53 44.33 -26.91
CA ASP A 210 20.05 45.71 -26.84
C ASP A 210 21.00 46.58 -26.02
N GLN A 211 21.44 46.12 -24.83
CA GLN A 211 22.41 46.83 -24.00
C GLN A 211 23.78 46.97 -24.69
N ARG A 212 24.27 45.92 -25.38
CA ARG A 212 25.50 45.98 -26.16
C ARG A 212 25.38 46.95 -27.33
N THR A 213 24.25 46.96 -28.03
CA THR A 213 23.98 47.87 -29.15
C THR A 213 23.87 49.32 -28.67
N ALA A 214 23.13 49.57 -27.58
CA ALA A 214 23.04 50.89 -26.96
C ALA A 214 24.39 51.39 -26.45
N SER A 215 25.18 50.53 -25.79
CA SER A 215 26.53 50.85 -25.31
C SER A 215 27.49 51.16 -26.46
N LYS A 216 27.47 50.35 -27.53
CA LYS A 216 28.24 50.61 -28.76
C LYS A 216 27.84 51.95 -29.38
N ASN A 217 26.55 52.20 -29.58
CA ASN A 217 26.06 53.45 -30.16
C ASN A 217 26.41 54.68 -29.28
N GLN A 218 26.42 54.53 -27.95
CA GLN A 218 26.88 55.58 -27.03
C GLN A 218 28.40 55.81 -27.10
N ALA A 219 29.20 54.75 -27.23
CA ALA A 219 30.64 54.86 -27.42
C ALA A 219 30.98 55.52 -28.76
N GLU A 220 30.33 55.10 -29.85
CA GLU A 220 30.49 55.69 -31.19
C GLU A 220 30.09 57.18 -31.21
N ARG A 221 28.99 57.56 -30.52
CA ARG A 221 28.61 58.98 -30.33
C ARG A 221 29.67 59.75 -29.57
N ARG A 222 30.12 59.27 -28.41
CA ARG A 222 31.18 59.94 -27.63
C ARG A 222 32.50 60.05 -28.39
N ILE A 223 32.84 59.07 -29.21
CA ILE A 223 34.02 59.13 -30.09
C ILE A 223 33.81 60.17 -31.18
N ALA A 224 32.64 60.23 -31.84
CA ALA A 224 32.33 61.24 -32.85
C ALA A 224 32.28 62.66 -32.27
N GLU A 225 31.72 62.84 -31.08
CA GLU A 225 31.69 64.10 -30.33
C GLU A 225 33.12 64.52 -29.96
N ALA A 226 33.92 63.63 -29.35
CA ALA A 226 35.29 63.92 -28.95
C ALA A 226 36.22 64.15 -30.15
N THR A 227 36.05 63.46 -31.29
CA THR A 227 36.83 63.73 -32.50
C THR A 227 36.41 65.02 -33.17
N ALA A 228 35.11 65.36 -33.22
CA ALA A 228 34.63 66.65 -33.72
C ALA A 228 35.11 67.83 -32.85
N GLU A 229 35.12 67.68 -31.52
CA GLU A 229 35.74 68.68 -30.65
C GLU A 229 37.26 68.74 -30.82
N ALA A 230 37.94 67.62 -31.04
CA ALA A 230 39.39 67.58 -31.25
C ALA A 230 39.79 68.24 -32.58
N THR A 231 39.09 67.93 -33.68
CA THR A 231 39.32 68.62 -34.97
C THR A 231 39.00 70.09 -34.85
N ARG A 232 37.89 70.47 -34.20
CA ARG A 232 37.56 71.87 -33.93
C ARG A 232 38.66 72.59 -33.13
N ARG A 233 39.17 72.00 -32.04
CA ARG A 233 40.27 72.59 -31.25
C ARG A 233 41.56 72.69 -32.06
N VAL A 234 41.85 71.74 -32.95
CA VAL A 234 43.00 71.80 -33.87
C VAL A 234 42.80 72.87 -34.95
N GLU A 235 41.59 73.03 -35.49
CA GLU A 235 41.25 74.10 -36.43
C GLU A 235 41.31 75.49 -35.79
N GLU A 236 40.77 75.65 -34.59
CA GLU A 236 40.87 76.89 -33.79
C GLU A 236 42.34 77.20 -33.46
N ALA A 237 43.11 76.23 -32.94
CA ALA A 237 44.53 76.42 -32.62
C ALA A 237 45.41 76.67 -33.86
N THR A 238 45.13 76.03 -35.01
CA THR A 238 45.87 76.29 -36.25
C THR A 238 45.45 77.59 -36.93
N ALA A 239 44.20 78.04 -36.77
CA ALA A 239 43.76 79.37 -37.18
C ALA A 239 44.40 80.47 -36.31
N GLU A 240 44.49 80.27 -34.98
CA GLU A 240 45.25 81.16 -34.11
C GLU A 240 46.75 81.14 -34.42
N ALA A 241 47.35 79.97 -34.68
CA ALA A 241 48.76 79.88 -35.05
C ALA A 241 49.05 80.60 -36.37
N LYS A 242 48.16 80.47 -37.37
CA LYS A 242 48.22 81.27 -38.60
C LYS A 242 48.13 82.76 -38.31
N ARG A 243 47.11 83.22 -37.56
CA ARG A 243 46.99 84.65 -37.16
C ARG A 243 48.25 85.16 -36.46
N ARG A 244 48.80 84.42 -35.50
CA ARG A 244 50.04 84.80 -34.80
C ARG A 244 51.26 84.81 -35.72
N LEU A 245 51.33 83.92 -36.72
CA LEU A 245 52.37 83.93 -37.76
C LEU A 245 52.19 85.09 -38.74
N ASP A 246 50.97 85.44 -39.12
CA ASP A 246 50.65 86.58 -40.00
C ASP A 246 50.93 87.91 -39.28
N GLU A 247 50.57 88.01 -38.00
CA GLU A 247 50.92 89.13 -37.10
C GLU A 247 52.44 89.23 -36.91
N ALA A 248 53.14 88.12 -36.67
CA ALA A 248 54.60 88.11 -36.56
C ALA A 248 55.28 88.48 -37.90
N THR A 249 54.73 88.03 -39.03
CA THR A 249 55.26 88.31 -40.37
C THR A 249 55.00 89.75 -40.79
N THR A 250 53.83 90.31 -40.50
CA THR A 250 53.53 91.73 -40.74
C THR A 250 54.33 92.63 -39.81
N GLN A 251 54.51 92.27 -38.53
CA GLN A 251 55.46 92.98 -37.66
C GLN A 251 56.91 92.84 -38.13
N ALA A 252 57.32 91.69 -38.67
CA ALA A 252 58.64 91.51 -39.24
C ALA A 252 58.83 92.39 -40.48
N ALA A 253 57.83 92.45 -41.38
CA ALA A 253 57.82 93.35 -42.54
C ALA A 253 57.82 94.83 -42.13
N GLN A 254 57.13 95.20 -41.05
CA GLN A 254 57.19 96.56 -40.48
C GLN A 254 58.57 96.85 -39.88
N ARG A 255 59.18 95.91 -39.14
CA ARG A 255 60.53 96.05 -38.58
C ARG A 255 61.59 96.13 -39.68
N THR A 256 61.51 95.32 -40.73
CA THR A 256 62.43 95.38 -41.87
C THR A 256 62.24 96.66 -42.65
N THR A 257 61.03 97.03 -43.07
CA THR A 257 60.82 98.31 -43.79
C THR A 257 61.18 99.54 -42.96
N ALA A 258 60.97 99.53 -41.63
CA ALA A 258 61.46 100.59 -40.75
C ALA A 258 63.00 100.58 -40.61
N ALA A 259 63.66 99.42 -40.69
CA ALA A 259 65.11 99.31 -40.76
C ALA A 259 65.64 99.78 -42.13
N THR A 260 65.00 99.42 -43.26
CA THR A 260 65.34 99.91 -44.60
C THR A 260 65.24 101.43 -44.63
N ARG A 261 64.14 102.03 -44.15
CA ARG A 261 63.99 103.49 -44.03
C ARG A 261 65.05 104.15 -43.15
N LYS A 262 65.53 103.47 -42.10
CA LYS A 262 66.66 103.95 -41.29
C LYS A 262 67.99 103.86 -42.05
N VAL A 263 68.21 102.79 -42.82
CA VAL A 263 69.41 102.61 -43.66
C VAL A 263 69.42 103.59 -44.84
N GLU A 264 68.28 103.80 -45.49
CA GLU A 264 68.05 104.83 -46.52
C GLU A 264 68.38 106.22 -45.96
N ARG A 265 67.80 106.58 -44.80
CA ARG A 265 68.09 107.88 -44.16
C ARG A 265 69.53 108.01 -43.67
N LEU A 266 70.18 106.92 -43.28
CA LEU A 266 71.63 106.91 -43.00
C LEU A 266 72.47 107.01 -44.29
N ALA A 267 71.98 106.50 -45.42
CA ALA A 267 72.61 106.66 -46.72
C ALA A 267 72.46 108.10 -47.23
N GLU A 268 71.29 108.72 -47.08
CA GLU A 268 71.06 110.16 -47.33
C GLU A 268 72.00 111.02 -46.48
N ILE A 269 72.09 110.78 -45.16
CA ILE A 269 73.00 111.48 -44.26
C ILE A 269 74.47 111.24 -44.65
N ARG A 270 74.83 110.03 -45.10
CA ARG A 270 76.18 109.72 -45.60
C ARG A 270 76.48 110.40 -46.94
N GLU A 271 75.49 110.60 -47.79
CA GLU A 271 75.61 111.32 -49.06
C GLU A 271 75.72 112.83 -48.81
N GLN A 272 74.94 113.38 -47.87
CA GLN A 272 75.06 114.75 -47.38
C GLN A 272 76.43 114.97 -46.73
N ALA A 273 76.92 114.04 -45.92
CA ALA A 273 78.27 114.10 -45.34
C ALA A 273 79.37 114.03 -46.42
N ARG A 274 79.19 113.23 -47.48
CA ARG A 274 80.08 113.22 -48.66
C ARG A 274 80.06 114.54 -49.42
N LYS A 275 78.88 115.15 -49.62
CA LYS A 275 78.72 116.47 -50.25
C LYS A 275 79.38 117.57 -49.42
N ASN A 276 79.22 117.53 -48.10
CA ASN A 276 79.87 118.48 -47.18
C ASN A 276 81.39 118.30 -47.11
N LEU A 277 81.90 117.06 -47.18
CA LEU A 277 83.34 116.78 -47.30
C LEU A 277 83.91 117.28 -48.63
N ALA A 278 83.22 117.04 -49.75
CA ALA A 278 83.63 117.55 -51.06
C ALA A 278 83.66 119.10 -51.07
N MET A 279 82.70 119.76 -50.42
CA MET A 279 82.74 121.23 -50.24
C MET A 279 83.87 121.70 -49.32
N ALA A 280 84.31 120.88 -48.35
CA ALA A 280 85.47 121.20 -47.51
C ALA A 280 86.79 121.07 -48.27
N ASP A 281 86.98 119.98 -49.03
CA ASP A 281 88.13 119.80 -49.93
C ASP A 281 88.18 120.91 -51.00
N GLU A 282 87.03 121.29 -51.57
CA GLU A 282 86.95 122.37 -52.56
C GLU A 282 87.26 123.77 -51.97
N VAL A 283 87.03 123.99 -50.67
CA VAL A 283 87.45 125.22 -49.99
C VAL A 283 88.94 125.21 -49.67
N LEU A 284 89.49 124.08 -49.21
CA LEU A 284 90.92 123.96 -48.88
C LEU A 284 91.82 124.06 -50.14
N GLY A 285 91.46 123.35 -51.21
CA GLY A 285 92.22 123.36 -52.47
C GLY A 285 92.21 124.69 -53.24
N ARG A 286 91.43 125.70 -52.81
CA ARG A 286 91.34 127.01 -53.46
C ARG A 286 92.31 128.08 -52.92
N SER A 287 92.99 127.85 -51.79
CA SER A 287 93.95 128.82 -51.24
C SER A 287 95.28 128.24 -50.75
N GLU A 288 95.56 126.95 -51.00
CA GLU A 288 96.87 126.33 -50.77
C GLU A 288 97.99 126.90 -51.68
N GLY A 289 97.63 127.68 -52.71
CA GLY A 289 98.57 128.28 -53.67
C GLY A 289 99.36 129.51 -53.21
N LEU A 290 99.23 129.98 -51.95
CA LEU A 290 99.93 131.16 -51.44
C LEU A 290 100.37 131.03 -49.97
N LEU A 291 101.57 130.47 -49.73
CA LEU A 291 102.62 131.00 -48.82
C LEU A 291 103.88 130.09 -48.83
N THR A 292 105.01 130.59 -48.35
CA THR A 292 106.35 130.03 -48.57
C THR A 292 107.02 129.39 -47.33
N ALA A 293 108.09 128.63 -47.57
CA ALA A 293 108.68 127.66 -46.65
C ALA A 293 109.52 128.19 -45.47
N LEU A 294 109.63 127.37 -44.41
CA LEU A 294 110.75 127.29 -43.44
C LEU A 294 110.74 125.88 -42.76
N PRO A 295 111.86 125.34 -42.23
CA PRO A 295 111.95 123.92 -41.82
C PRO A 295 112.13 123.64 -40.31
N ALA A 296 111.75 122.41 -39.90
CA ALA A 296 112.22 121.60 -38.75
C ALA A 296 112.13 122.14 -37.29
N GLU A 297 111.50 121.37 -36.37
CA GLU A 297 112.17 120.47 -35.39
C GLU A 297 111.11 119.78 -34.47
N LYS A 298 111.44 119.35 -33.23
CA LYS A 298 110.77 118.29 -32.43
C LYS A 298 110.31 118.79 -31.03
N VAL A 299 109.77 117.86 -30.23
CA VAL A 299 109.55 117.90 -28.74
C VAL A 299 108.24 118.65 -28.37
N ILE A 300 107.18 118.11 -27.71
CA ILE A 300 107.00 117.30 -26.46
C ILE A 300 107.21 118.19 -25.19
N PRO A 301 106.61 117.99 -23.98
CA PRO A 301 105.41 117.24 -23.51
C PRO A 301 104.36 118.14 -22.75
N SER A 302 103.46 117.48 -21.99
CA SER A 302 102.97 117.88 -20.64
C SER A 302 101.71 118.74 -20.46
N ALA A 303 100.93 118.60 -19.37
CA ALA A 303 100.78 117.46 -18.42
C ALA A 303 99.61 117.67 -17.40
N ALA A 304 99.14 116.55 -16.83
CA ALA A 304 98.56 116.43 -15.47
C ALA A 304 97.11 117.00 -15.26
N ARG A 305 96.40 116.73 -14.14
CA ARG A 305 96.89 116.27 -12.82
C ARG A 305 95.84 115.57 -11.89
N LEU A 306 96.07 114.27 -11.57
CA LEU A 306 95.83 113.57 -10.26
C LEU A 306 94.38 113.54 -9.66
N VAL A 307 93.96 112.71 -8.67
CA VAL A 307 94.45 111.46 -8.00
C VAL A 307 93.29 110.73 -7.28
N GLY A 308 93.46 109.42 -6.99
CA GLY A 308 92.65 108.61 -6.06
C GLY A 308 91.78 107.54 -6.77
N GLY A 309 91.72 106.27 -6.36
CA GLY A 309 92.34 105.56 -5.22
C GLY A 309 91.57 105.73 -3.90
N ASP A 310 91.25 104.71 -3.12
CA ASP A 310 91.35 103.24 -3.31
C ASP A 310 90.51 102.51 -2.21
N GLU A 311 90.42 101.17 -2.23
CA GLU A 311 90.01 100.30 -1.08
C GLU A 311 88.52 100.35 -0.56
N PRO A 312 88.02 99.37 0.24
CA PRO A 312 86.64 98.87 0.08
C PRO A 312 85.79 98.56 1.36
N GLY A 313 84.49 98.24 1.14
CA GLY A 313 83.79 97.17 1.90
C GLY A 313 82.58 97.51 2.80
N SER A 314 81.39 96.94 2.47
CA SER A 314 80.24 96.64 3.38
C SER A 314 79.45 97.82 4.03
N PRO A 315 78.28 97.61 4.69
CA PRO A 315 77.18 96.63 4.44
C PRO A 315 75.70 97.11 4.72
N ARG A 316 74.70 96.36 4.19
CA ARG A 316 73.44 95.87 4.85
C ARG A 316 72.21 96.78 5.25
N ALA A 317 71.02 96.28 4.84
CA ALA A 317 69.65 96.41 5.44
C ALA A 317 68.88 97.76 5.38
N LYS A 318 67.55 97.85 5.62
CA LYS A 318 66.45 96.85 5.85
C LYS A 318 65.28 97.11 4.82
N ALA A 319 63.96 96.82 4.92
CA ALA A 319 63.04 96.43 6.01
C ALA A 319 61.94 95.39 5.59
N GLU A 320 60.72 95.51 6.13
CA GLU A 320 59.57 94.56 6.25
C GLU A 320 58.29 95.39 6.64
N PRO A 321 57.05 94.87 6.91
CA PRO A 321 56.63 93.48 7.24
C PRO A 321 55.26 92.94 6.68
N ALA A 322 54.94 91.68 7.05
CA ALA A 322 53.61 91.11 7.40
C ALA A 322 52.50 90.91 6.33
N GLU A 323 51.55 89.95 6.42
CA GLU A 323 51.38 88.64 7.14
C GLU A 323 50.05 87.99 6.59
N VAL A 324 49.84 86.66 6.51
CA VAL A 324 49.04 85.82 7.46
C VAL A 324 48.79 84.42 6.83
N GLU A 325 48.97 83.35 7.61
CA GLU A 325 48.31 81.99 7.72
C GLU A 325 47.54 81.31 6.53
N SER A 326 47.35 79.98 6.45
CA SER A 326 47.62 78.84 7.35
C SER A 326 47.74 77.46 6.59
N PRO A 327 48.29 76.37 7.20
CA PRO A 327 48.57 75.08 6.52
C PRO A 327 47.78 73.85 7.08
N THR A 328 48.42 72.66 7.15
CA THR A 328 47.96 71.31 7.63
C THR A 328 47.03 70.52 6.67
N ALA A 329 47.01 69.18 6.63
CA ALA A 329 47.72 68.12 7.38
C ALA A 329 47.97 66.83 6.55
N PRO A 330 48.93 65.95 6.92
CA PRO A 330 49.15 64.64 6.30
C PRO A 330 48.60 63.42 7.10
N ALA A 331 48.64 62.25 6.46
CA ALA A 331 48.55 60.87 6.98
C ALA A 331 47.19 60.25 7.40
N ALA A 332 46.84 59.12 6.76
CA ALA A 332 46.15 57.97 7.39
C ALA A 332 46.18 56.67 6.54
N LYS A 333 46.78 55.61 7.12
CA LYS A 333 46.43 54.16 7.02
C LYS A 333 46.28 53.46 5.64
N PRO A 334 47.05 52.38 5.37
CA PRO A 334 46.61 51.30 4.48
C PRO A 334 45.59 50.39 5.20
N VAL A 335 44.65 49.80 4.46
CA VAL A 335 43.65 48.85 4.99
C VAL A 335 44.06 47.41 4.65
N GLN A 336 44.26 46.57 5.67
CA GLN A 336 44.37 45.12 5.48
C GLN A 336 42.98 44.47 5.40
N PRO A 337 42.79 43.39 4.61
CA PRO A 337 41.50 42.71 4.47
C PRO A 337 41.21 41.78 5.65
N SER A 338 40.32 42.20 6.56
CA SER A 338 39.82 41.35 7.64
C SER A 338 38.69 40.42 7.15
N SER A 339 39.05 39.21 6.72
CA SER A 339 38.09 38.11 6.59
C SER A 339 37.65 37.60 7.97
N PRO A 340 36.35 37.30 8.15
CA PRO A 340 35.94 36.14 8.91
C PRO A 340 35.31 35.07 8.00
N ARG A 341 35.89 33.87 8.03
CA ARG A 341 35.36 32.66 7.36
C ARG A 341 34.06 32.21 8.04
N PRO A 342 33.03 31.73 7.32
CA PRO A 342 31.77 31.33 7.93
C PRO A 342 31.92 30.10 8.83
N ALA A 343 31.34 30.16 10.03
CA ALA A 343 31.19 29.02 10.93
C ALA A 343 29.97 28.15 10.52
N GLY A 344 29.98 27.64 9.30
CA GLY A 344 28.99 26.67 8.81
C GLY A 344 29.39 25.25 9.17
N ASN A 345 28.96 24.76 10.33
CA ASN A 345 29.09 23.35 10.74
C ASN A 345 28.14 23.08 11.94
N GLY A 346 27.42 21.97 12.03
CA GLY A 346 27.21 20.87 11.08
C GLY A 346 26.08 19.97 11.60
N GLY A 347 25.29 19.36 10.73
CA GLY A 347 24.09 18.62 11.14
C GLY A 347 24.31 17.11 11.32
N THR A 348 23.86 16.56 12.45
CA THR A 348 23.61 15.11 12.71
C THR A 348 24.87 14.20 12.66
N PRO A 349 24.81 12.86 12.92
CA PRO A 349 23.73 12.05 13.49
C PRO A 349 24.13 11.11 14.66
N ASN A 350 23.17 10.74 15.51
CA ASN A 350 22.93 9.40 16.12
C ASN A 350 21.64 9.48 16.96
N ALA A 351 20.71 8.51 17.02
CA ALA A 351 20.71 7.05 16.86
C ALA A 351 21.18 6.27 18.10
N ASN A 352 20.51 5.12 18.35
CA ASN A 352 20.41 4.36 19.60
C ASN A 352 19.68 5.08 20.77
N GLY A 353 18.93 4.36 21.63
CA GLY A 353 18.60 2.93 21.52
C GLY A 353 17.68 2.37 22.61
N THR A 354 16.88 1.40 22.18
CA THR A 354 16.05 0.42 22.88
C THR A 354 16.35 0.11 24.37
N LYS A 355 15.34 0.31 25.24
CA LYS A 355 14.86 -0.63 26.28
C LYS A 355 13.34 -0.42 26.42
N GLU A 356 12.42 -1.39 26.46
CA GLU A 356 12.39 -2.79 26.91
C GLU A 356 12.06 -2.98 28.42
N ASN A 357 11.22 -3.98 28.69
CA ASN A 357 10.46 -4.28 29.92
C ASN A 357 9.29 -3.32 30.28
N GLY A 358 8.12 -3.79 30.73
CA GLY A 358 7.62 -5.18 30.73
C GLY A 358 6.60 -5.50 31.84
N ASN A 359 5.53 -6.24 31.50
CA ASN A 359 4.49 -6.76 32.42
C ASN A 359 3.61 -5.62 33.06
N VAL A 360 2.43 -5.80 33.67
CA VAL A 360 1.88 -6.88 34.51
C VAL A 360 0.33 -6.98 34.37
N GLN A 361 -0.21 -8.20 34.22
CA GLN A 361 -1.61 -8.63 34.47
C GLN A 361 -2.76 -7.95 33.67
N GLY A 362 -3.94 -8.57 33.50
CA GLY A 362 -4.37 -9.91 33.92
C GLY A 362 -5.76 -9.95 34.55
N ALA A 363 -6.80 -9.52 33.83
CA ALA A 363 -8.19 -9.49 34.32
C ALA A 363 -9.11 -10.39 33.50
N SER A 364 -9.35 -11.62 33.97
CA SER A 364 -10.40 -12.49 33.43
C SER A 364 -11.65 -12.36 34.29
N GLN A 365 -12.76 -11.85 33.73
CA GLN A 365 -14.06 -11.86 34.38
C GLN A 365 -15.02 -12.80 33.65
N ARG A 366 -15.52 -13.80 34.40
CA ARG A 366 -16.65 -14.64 34.01
C ARG A 366 -17.95 -13.89 34.26
N GLN A 367 -18.89 -13.94 33.31
CA GLN A 367 -20.31 -13.97 33.63
C GLN A 367 -21.00 -15.03 32.77
N ALA A 368 -21.90 -15.79 33.38
CA ALA A 368 -22.65 -16.86 32.72
C ALA A 368 -24.01 -17.07 33.39
N THR A 369 -25.09 -16.68 32.72
CA THR A 369 -26.48 -17.07 33.02
C THR A 369 -27.35 -16.81 31.79
N GLY A 370 -28.13 -17.79 31.33
CA GLY A 370 -29.04 -17.61 30.20
C GLY A 370 -29.47 -18.91 29.50
N LYS A 371 -30.26 -19.76 30.16
CA LYS A 371 -30.92 -20.90 29.51
C LYS A 371 -32.14 -20.44 28.71
N PRO A 372 -32.37 -20.94 27.47
CA PRO A 372 -33.68 -20.96 26.84
C PRO A 372 -34.40 -22.31 27.05
N LYS A 373 -35.72 -22.29 27.27
CA LYS A 373 -36.77 -23.32 26.99
C LYS A 373 -38.00 -23.15 27.92
N PRO A 374 -39.16 -23.75 27.61
CA PRO A 374 -39.49 -24.59 26.43
C PRO A 374 -39.65 -23.77 25.15
#